data_AF-A0A317YL22-F1
#
_entry.id   AF-A0A317YL22-F1
#
_cell.length_a   1.000
_cell.length_b   1.000
_cell.length_c   1.000
_cell.angle_alpha   90.00
_cell.angle_beta   90.00
_cell.angle_gamma   90.00
#
_symmetry.space_group_name_H-M   'P 1'
#
loop_
_entity.id
_entity.type
_entity.pdbx_description
1 polymer ?
#
loop_
_entity_poly.entity_id
_entity_poly.type
_entity_poly.pdbx_seq_one_letter_code
_entity_poly.pdbx_strand_id
1 'polypeptide(L)' 'SMIMSIALRFIPTLMDELDKIILAQKSRGSEISSGNIATRIKSFIPLLVPLFISAFQRAEELAVAMEVRGYDANVK' A
#
# COMPACT_ATOMS: atom_id res chain seq x y z
N SER A 1 -1.69 -13.32 17.70
CA SER A 1 -2.40 -12.35 16.84
C SER A 1 -1.81 -12.36 15.43
N MET A 2 -2.34 -13.21 14.55
CA MET A 2 -1.85 -13.38 13.17
C MET A 2 -1.88 -12.05 12.37
N ILE A 3 -2.95 -11.26 12.56
CA ILE A 3 -3.13 -9.96 11.91
C ILE A 3 -2.01 -8.98 12.27
N MET A 4 -1.58 -8.92 13.54
CA MET A 4 -0.49 -8.04 13.96
C MET A 4 0.84 -8.42 13.31
N SER A 5 1.14 -9.73 13.22
CA SER A 5 2.36 -10.22 12.55
C SER A 5 2.36 -9.91 11.05
N ILE A 6 1.22 -10.09 10.38
CA ILE A 6 1.04 -9.74 8.97
C ILE A 6 1.23 -8.24 8.75
N ALA A 7 0.60 -7.40 9.59
CA ALA A 7 0.71 -5.95 9.50
C ALA A 7 2.16 -5.47 9.64
N LEU A 8 2.89 -5.95 10.66
CA LEU A 8 4.29 -5.62 10.87
C LEU A 8 5.18 -6.04 9.70
N ARG A 9 4.92 -7.19 9.07
CA ARG A 9 5.66 -7.63 7.88
C ARG A 9 5.32 -6.81 6.63
N PHE A 10 4.11 -6.26 6.54
CA PHE A 10 3.69 -5.45 5.41
C PHE A 10 4.19 -4.01 5.46
N ILE A 11 4.45 -3.45 6.64
CA ILE A 11 4.94 -2.06 6.77
C ILE A 11 6.19 -1.81 5.90
N PRO A 12 7.28 -2.63 6.00
CA PRO A 12 8.46 -2.40 5.16
C PRO A 12 8.16 -2.45 3.66
N THR A 13 7.33 -3.42 3.22
CA THR A 13 7.00 -3.50 1.79
C THR A 13 6.17 -2.32 1.31
N LEU A 14 5.23 -1.83 2.12
CA LEU A 14 4.43 -0.65 1.77
C LEU A 14 5.29 0.61 1.72
N MET A 15 6.32 0.72 2.57
CA MET A 15 7.30 1.81 2.49
C MET A 15 8.09 1.76 1.19
N ASP A 16 8.62 0.59 0.81
CA ASP A 16 9.35 0.43 -0.45
C ASP A 16 8.48 0.75 -1.68
N GLU A 17 7.20 0.38 -1.64
CA GLU A 17 6.26 0.65 -2.72
C GLU A 17 5.89 2.14 -2.78
N LEU A 18 5.67 2.77 -1.63
CA LEU A 18 5.47 4.21 -1.52
C LEU A 18 6.66 4.98 -2.10
N ASP A 19 7.90 4.58 -1.79
CA ASP A 19 9.12 5.21 -2.32
C ASP A 19 9.21 5.10 -3.85
N LYS A 20 8.87 3.93 -4.41
CA LYS A 20 8.79 3.73 -5.87
C LYS A 20 7.73 4.64 -6.50
N ILE A 21 6.55 4.74 -5.89
CA ILE A 21 5.48 5.60 -6.39
C ILE A 21 5.91 7.07 -6.33
N ILE A 22 6.55 7.52 -5.23
CA ILE A 22 7.08 8.88 -5.10
C ILE A 22 8.11 9.16 -6.20
N LEU A 23 9.04 8.26 -6.45
CA LEU A 23 10.04 8.41 -7.51
C LEU A 23 9.40 8.48 -8.89
N ALA A 24 8.38 7.65 -9.15
CA ALA A 24 7.63 7.67 -10.40
C ALA A 24 6.87 8.98 -10.61
N GLN A 25 6.21 9.50 -9.57
CA GLN A 25 5.49 10.77 -9.64
C GLN A 25 6.46 11.96 -9.80
N LYS A 26 7.60 11.95 -9.09
CA LYS A 26 8.67 12.95 -9.28
C LYS A 26 9.19 12.94 -10.72
N SER A 27 9.38 11.75 -11.30
CA SER A 27 9.82 11.59 -12.71
C SER A 27 8.77 12.11 -13.70
N ARG A 28 7.49 12.06 -13.34
CA ARG A 28 6.36 12.64 -14.11
C ARG A 28 6.20 14.15 -13.90
N GLY A 29 7.11 14.80 -13.16
CA GLY A 29 7.07 16.23 -12.89
C GLY A 29 6.11 16.65 -11.77
N SER A 30 5.59 15.71 -10.99
CA SER A 30 4.72 16.02 -9.85
C SER A 30 5.54 16.51 -8.66
N GLU A 31 5.40 17.78 -8.29
CA GLU A 31 5.91 18.30 -7.02
C GLU A 31 4.91 18.02 -5.88
N ILE A 32 5.31 17.15 -4.95
CA ILE A 32 4.45 16.70 -3.84
C ILE A 32 4.51 17.69 -2.65
N SER A 33 5.52 18.55 -2.60
CA SER A 33 5.83 19.40 -1.44
C SER A 33 5.62 20.91 -1.66
N SER A 34 5.25 21.37 -2.85
CA SER A 34 5.11 22.80 -3.15
C SER A 34 3.64 23.25 -3.23
N GLY A 35 3.41 24.53 -2.91
CA GLY A 35 2.10 25.18 -3.01
C GLY A 35 1.25 25.21 -1.73
N ASN A 36 0.00 25.64 -1.89
CA ASN A 36 -1.01 25.84 -0.85
C ASN A 36 -1.47 24.49 -0.27
N ILE A 37 -2.06 24.48 0.93
CA ILE A 37 -2.59 23.25 1.59
C ILE A 37 -3.53 22.45 0.65
N ALA A 38 -4.40 23.14 -0.10
CA ALA A 38 -5.30 22.49 -1.05
C ALA A 38 -4.58 21.79 -2.22
N THR A 39 -3.51 22.41 -2.74
CA THR A 39 -2.66 21.83 -3.79
C THR A 39 -1.91 20.61 -3.28
N ARG A 40 -1.43 20.68 -2.03
CA ARG A 40 -0.74 19.58 -1.35
C ARG A 40 -1.65 18.38 -1.12
N ILE A 41 -2.91 18.59 -0.71
CA ILE A 41 -3.88 17.49 -0.57
C ILE A 41 -4.13 16.82 -1.93
N LYS A 42 -4.30 17.61 -3.00
CA LYS A 42 -4.49 17.07 -4.35
C LYS A 42 -3.26 16.29 -4.85
N SER A 43 -2.04 16.71 -4.50
CA SER A 43 -0.81 16.00 -4.89
C SER A 43 -0.57 14.69 -4.12
N PHE A 44 -1.30 14.43 -3.03
CA PHE A 44 -1.28 13.13 -2.34
C PHE A 44 -2.14 12.06 -3.00
N ILE A 45 -3.21 12.44 -3.71
CA ILE A 45 -4.14 11.49 -4.35
C ILE A 45 -3.42 10.53 -5.31
N PRO A 46 -2.49 10.98 -6.18
CA PRO A 46 -1.74 10.10 -7.09
C PRO A 46 -0.76 9.14 -6.38
N LEU A 47 -0.45 9.36 -5.10
CA LEU A 47 0.35 8.44 -4.28
C LEU A 47 -0.56 7.40 -3.63
N LEU A 48 -1.70 7.87 -3.12
CA LEU A 48 -2.62 7.08 -2.31
C LEU A 48 -3.35 6.03 -3.16
N VAL A 49 -3.90 6.41 -4.31
CA VAL A 49 -4.68 5.48 -5.15
C VAL A 49 -3.86 4.26 -5.60
N PRO A 50 -2.63 4.40 -6.16
CA PRO A 50 -1.83 3.24 -6.56
C PRO A 50 -1.42 2.37 -5.37
N LEU A 51 -1.03 2.98 -4.25
CA LEU A 51 -0.63 2.24 -3.05
C LEU A 51 -1.77 1.37 -2.50
N PHE A 52 -3.00 1.89 -2.49
CA PHE A 52 -4.17 1.12 -2.07
C PHE A 52 -4.48 -0.03 -3.02
N ILE A 53 -4.43 0.19 -4.34
CA ILE A 53 -4.65 -0.87 -5.34
C ILE A 53 -3.64 -2.01 -5.12
N SER A 54 -2.36 -1.68 -5.01
CA SER A 54 -1.31 -2.67 -4.73
C SER A 54 -1.51 -3.41 -3.41
N ALA A 55 -1.89 -2.68 -2.34
CA ALA A 55 -2.15 -3.26 -1.03
C ALA A 55 -3.33 -4.25 -1.06
N PHE A 56 -4.41 -3.92 -1.77
CA PHE A 56 -5.56 -4.81 -1.93
C PHE A 56 -5.21 -6.06 -2.74
N GLN A 57 -4.52 -5.91 -3.86
CA GLN A 57 -4.07 -7.04 -4.67
C GLN A 57 -3.20 -8.00 -3.85
N ARG A 58 -2.30 -7.44 -3.04
CA ARG A 58 -1.44 -8.24 -2.15
C ARG A 58 -2.21 -8.92 -1.02
N ALA A 59 -3.27 -8.29 -0.51
CA ALA A 59 -4.15 -8.89 0.49
C ALA A 59 -4.94 -10.07 -0.10
N GLU A 60 -5.41 -9.96 -1.34
CA GLU A 60 -6.10 -11.02 -2.08
C GLU A 60 -5.16 -12.21 -2.34
N GLU A 61 -3.95 -11.97 -2.86
CA GLU A 61 -2.92 -13.00 -3.05
C GLU A 61 -2.57 -13.69 -1.73
N LEU A 62 -2.45 -12.92 -0.63
CA LEU A 62 -2.18 -13.48 0.69
C LEU A 62 -3.35 -14.34 1.17
N ALA A 63 -4.59 -13.89 1.01
CA ALA A 63 -5.78 -14.63 1.42
C ALA A 63 -5.86 -16.00 0.72
N VAL A 64 -5.65 -16.03 -0.60
CA VAL A 64 -5.62 -17.27 -1.38
C VAL A 64 -4.46 -18.17 -0.94
N ALA A 65 -3.26 -17.62 -0.73
CA ALA A 65 -2.11 -18.40 -0.28
C ALA A 65 -2.30 -18.97 1.14
N MET A 66 -3.04 -18.26 2.00
CA MET A 66 -3.40 -18.72 3.34
C MET A 66 -4.40 -19.87 3.27
N GLU A 67 -5.43 -19.76 2.43
CA GLU A 67 -6.40 -20.84 2.20
C GLU A 67 -5.71 -22.12 1.68
N VAL A 68 -4.81 -22.01 0.71
CA VAL A 68 -4.04 -23.15 0.17
C VAL A 68 -3.16 -23.82 1.24
N ARG A 69 -2.67 -23.04 2.21
CA ARG A 69 -1.88 -23.56 3.35
C ARG A 69 -2.75 -24.14 4.46
N GLY A 70 -4.07 -24.18 4.29
CA GLY A 70 -5.02 -24.65 5.29
C GLY A 70 -5.25 -23.67 6.43
N TYR A 71 -4.91 -22.38 6.28
CA TYR A 71 -5.36 -21.35 7.22
C TYR A 71 -6.82 -21.04 6.95
N ASP A 72 -7.70 -21.57 7.79
CA ASP A 72 -9.13 -21.31 7.74
C ASP A 72 -9.48 -20.13 8.67
N ALA A 73 -10.08 -19.09 8.11
CA ALA A 73 -10.55 -17.92 8.84
C ALA A 73 -11.83 -18.18 9.66
N ASN A 74 -12.49 -19.33 9.44
CA ASN A 74 -13.77 -19.71 10.05
C ASN A 74 -13.67 -20.79 11.14
N VAL A 75 -12.46 -21.13 11.61
CA VAL A 75 -12.32 -22.03 12.76
C VAL A 75 -12.86 -21.32 13.99
N LYS A 76 -13.99 -21.81 14.51
CA LYS A 76 -14.64 -21.31 15.74
C LYS A 76 -13.73 -21.39 16.96
#